data_AF-A0AAD4C7V6-F1
#
_entry.id   AF-A0AAD4C7V6-F1
#
_cell.length_a   1.000
_cell.length_b   1.000
_cell.length_c   1.000
_cell.angle_alpha   90.00
_cell.angle_beta   90.00
_cell.angle_gamma   90.00
#
_symmetry.space_group_name_H-M   'P 1'
#
loop_
_entity.id
_entity.type
_entity.pdbx_description
1 polymer ?
#
loop_
_entity_poly.entity_id
_entity_poly.type
_entity_poly.pdbx_seq_one_letter_code
_entity_poly.pdbx_strand_id
1 'polypeptide(L)'
;MALSFRTARRLWMGLVALVSLTCIFLAVVLWLHGYSKSKNFGALVVIPCFAFAGAVWTIFKKMFFSPQIVCVEVTWVFALLPFQILLGLFAFESDGALRTRFTAIYEALVALVWTNSVLVFLYTAGIISLALLTQFSFDQEIWARDIDSSPCPFPFPVLLVYAFPFAAKYFRGTPVESRGAPATATHYCVPGCSCHTKPTEVVEGTNYMEGTHSSIPIRVPTAMERRNVMICVTLGHMTG
;
A
#
# COMPACT_ATOMS: atom_id res chain seq x y z
N MET A 1 -16.86 -13.22 4.90
CA MET A 1 -15.45 -13.24 4.46
C MET A 1 -14.97 -11.80 4.40
N ALA A 2 -13.95 -11.41 5.17
CA ALA A 2 -13.43 -10.05 5.11
C ALA A 2 -12.58 -9.87 3.83
N LEU A 3 -12.83 -8.80 3.08
CA LEU A 3 -12.00 -8.42 1.94
C LEU A 3 -10.57 -8.13 2.44
N SER A 4 -9.58 -8.82 1.89
CA SER A 4 -8.19 -8.51 2.21
C SER A 4 -7.85 -7.10 1.73
N PHE A 5 -7.04 -6.37 2.51
CA PHE A 5 -6.59 -5.02 2.14
C PHE A 5 -5.94 -5.01 0.74
N ARG A 6 -5.14 -6.03 0.43
CA ARG A 6 -4.50 -6.21 -0.88
C ARG A 6 -5.53 -6.31 -2.02
N THR A 7 -6.63 -7.03 -1.83
CA THR A 7 -7.70 -7.13 -2.82
C THR A 7 -8.42 -5.78 -2.96
N ALA A 8 -8.77 -5.14 -1.85
CA ALA A 8 -9.45 -3.84 -1.86
C ALA A 8 -8.60 -2.76 -2.57
N ARG A 9 -7.30 -2.71 -2.28
CA ARG A 9 -6.34 -1.82 -2.92
C ARG A 9 -6.24 -2.04 -4.43
N ARG A 10 -6.14 -3.30 -4.88
CA ARG A 10 -6.11 -3.64 -6.31
C ARG A 10 -7.40 -3.28 -7.03
N LEU A 11 -8.56 -3.50 -6.39
CA LEU A 11 -9.85 -3.09 -6.93
C LEU A 11 -9.93 -1.57 -7.05
N TRP A 12 -9.46 -0.83 -6.05
CA TRP A 12 -9.44 0.63 -6.09
C TRP A 12 -8.55 1.17 -7.22
N MET A 13 -7.33 0.65 -7.34
CA MET A 13 -6.42 1.04 -8.43
C MET A 13 -6.96 0.61 -9.79
N GLY A 14 -7.63 -0.53 -9.89
CA GLY A 14 -8.34 -0.96 -11.09
C GLY A 14 -9.43 0.02 -11.50
N LEU A 15 -10.22 0.52 -10.53
CA LEU A 15 -11.24 1.55 -10.76
C LEU A 15 -10.62 2.85 -11.27
N VAL A 16 -9.55 3.34 -10.63
CA VAL A 16 -8.81 4.54 -11.07
C VAL A 16 -8.27 4.37 -12.49
N ALA A 17 -7.71 3.19 -12.81
CA ALA A 17 -7.22 2.89 -14.15
C ALA A 17 -8.33 2.91 -15.20
N LEU A 18 -9.49 2.29 -14.90
CA LEU A 18 -10.63 2.26 -15.81
C LEU A 18 -11.20 3.65 -16.07
N VAL A 19 -11.41 4.45 -15.02
CA VAL A 19 -11.89 5.83 -15.15
C VAL A 19 -10.88 6.70 -15.90
N SER A 20 -9.59 6.52 -15.64
CA SER A 20 -8.55 7.26 -16.37
C SER A 20 -8.52 6.87 -17.85
N LEU A 21 -8.68 5.60 -18.17
CA LEU A 21 -8.72 5.10 -19.55
C LEU A 21 -9.94 5.64 -20.31
N THR A 22 -11.12 5.71 -19.67
CA THR A 22 -12.31 6.30 -20.29
C THR A 22 -12.14 7.81 -20.50
N CYS A 23 -11.51 8.53 -19.56
CA CYS A 23 -11.14 9.94 -19.76
C CYS A 23 -10.23 10.13 -20.98
N ILE A 24 -9.17 9.31 -21.11
CA ILE A 24 -8.25 9.39 -22.26
C ILE A 24 -9.01 9.16 -23.57
N PHE A 25 -9.85 8.12 -23.61
CA PHE A 25 -10.63 7.78 -24.80
C PHE A 25 -11.57 8.92 -25.21
N LEU A 26 -12.36 9.47 -24.26
CA LEU A 26 -13.27 10.58 -24.54
C LEU A 26 -12.52 11.86 -24.94
N ALA A 27 -11.38 12.14 -24.32
CA ALA A 27 -10.52 13.25 -24.72
C ALA A 27 -10.06 13.08 -26.18
N VAL A 28 -9.55 11.91 -26.56
CA VAL A 28 -9.13 11.61 -27.94
C VAL A 28 -10.30 11.72 -28.93
N VAL A 29 -11.50 11.26 -28.56
CA VAL A 29 -12.70 11.43 -29.40
C VAL A 29 -13.01 12.91 -29.63
N LEU A 30 -12.97 13.74 -28.57
CA LEU A 30 -13.17 15.19 -28.71
C LEU A 30 -12.08 15.84 -29.58
N TRP A 31 -10.83 15.40 -29.44
CA TRP A 31 -9.70 15.86 -30.25
C TRP A 31 -9.94 15.62 -31.74
N LEU A 32 -10.29 14.38 -32.09
CA LEU A 32 -10.55 13.95 -33.47
C LEU A 32 -11.73 14.71 -34.09
N HIS A 33 -12.71 15.10 -33.29
CA HIS A 33 -13.86 15.90 -33.73
C HIS A 33 -13.59 17.42 -33.79
N GLY A 34 -12.33 17.85 -33.71
CA GLY A 34 -11.93 19.23 -33.97
C GLY A 34 -11.83 20.12 -32.73
N TYR A 35 -11.95 19.55 -31.53
CA TYR A 35 -11.72 20.27 -30.26
C TYR A 35 -10.22 20.56 -30.00
N SER A 36 -9.33 20.17 -30.91
CA SER A 36 -7.87 20.37 -30.84
C SER A 36 -7.39 21.82 -30.69
N LYS A 37 -8.23 22.83 -30.89
CA LYS A 37 -7.82 24.25 -30.87
C LYS A 37 -7.62 24.82 -29.47
N SER A 38 -8.03 24.11 -28.42
CA SER A 38 -7.78 24.53 -27.04
C SER A 38 -6.32 24.31 -26.67
N LYS A 39 -5.63 25.37 -26.21
CA LYS A 39 -4.23 25.31 -25.74
C LYS A 39 -4.04 24.34 -24.58
N ASN A 40 -5.12 24.01 -23.87
CA ASN A 40 -5.09 23.17 -22.66
C ASN A 40 -5.46 21.70 -22.94
N PHE A 41 -5.74 21.33 -24.19
CA PHE A 41 -6.17 19.98 -24.53
C PHE A 41 -5.13 18.90 -24.16
N GLY A 42 -3.84 19.23 -24.24
CA GLY A 42 -2.77 18.31 -23.84
C GLY A 42 -2.89 17.85 -22.38
N ALA A 43 -3.32 18.73 -21.47
CA ALA A 43 -3.48 18.39 -20.06
C ALA A 43 -4.57 17.33 -19.82
N LEU A 44 -5.66 17.36 -20.60
CA LEU A 44 -6.77 16.39 -20.54
C LEU A 44 -6.35 14.98 -20.96
N VAL A 45 -5.27 14.83 -21.71
CA VAL A 45 -4.73 13.52 -22.10
C VAL A 45 -3.59 13.11 -21.18
N VAL A 46 -2.63 14.01 -20.95
CA VAL A 46 -1.39 13.70 -20.23
C VAL A 46 -1.63 13.34 -18.76
N ILE A 47 -2.48 14.09 -18.05
CA ILE A 47 -2.71 13.87 -16.61
C ILE A 47 -3.42 12.52 -16.36
N PRO A 48 -4.51 12.16 -17.09
CA PRO A 48 -5.09 10.82 -17.01
C PRO A 48 -4.13 9.70 -17.43
N CYS A 49 -3.23 9.93 -18.40
CA CYS A 49 -2.20 8.96 -18.75
C CYS A 49 -1.26 8.66 -17.57
N PHE A 50 -0.81 9.66 -16.82
CA PHE A 50 0.00 9.44 -15.62
C PHE A 50 -0.78 8.70 -14.53
N ALA A 51 -2.05 9.03 -14.33
CA ALA A 51 -2.93 8.32 -13.40
C ALA A 51 -3.11 6.85 -13.76
N PHE A 52 -3.37 6.57 -15.05
CA PHE A 52 -3.47 5.23 -15.58
C PHE A 52 -2.16 4.45 -15.41
N ALA A 53 -1.04 5.05 -15.80
CA ALA A 53 0.29 4.42 -15.67
C ALA A 53 0.63 4.12 -14.21
N GLY A 54 0.36 5.05 -13.28
CA GLY A 54 0.55 4.84 -11.85
C GLY A 54 -0.31 3.71 -11.31
N ALA A 55 -1.61 3.70 -11.66
CA ALA A 55 -2.53 2.65 -11.23
C ALA A 55 -2.14 1.27 -11.78
N VAL A 56 -1.84 1.17 -13.08
CA VAL A 56 -1.32 -0.06 -13.71
C VAL A 56 -0.02 -0.50 -13.05
N TRP A 57 0.92 0.42 -12.85
CA TRP A 57 2.17 0.13 -12.15
C TRP A 57 1.91 -0.50 -10.77
N THR A 58 1.02 0.05 -9.94
CA THR A 58 0.71 -0.54 -8.63
C THR A 58 0.10 -1.95 -8.69
N ILE A 59 -0.71 -2.25 -9.71
CA ILE A 59 -1.32 -3.57 -9.90
C ILE A 59 -0.25 -4.61 -10.29
N PHE A 60 0.63 -4.23 -11.22
CA PHE A 60 1.61 -5.13 -11.83
C PHE A 60 2.95 -5.18 -11.09
N LYS A 61 3.28 -4.19 -10.24
CA LYS A 61 4.60 -4.07 -9.59
C LYS A 61 5.04 -5.36 -8.91
N LYS A 62 4.13 -6.02 -8.20
CA LYS A 62 4.44 -7.28 -7.50
C LYS A 62 4.86 -8.44 -8.42
N MET A 63 4.46 -8.41 -9.70
CA MET A 63 4.85 -9.46 -10.65
C MET A 63 6.23 -9.22 -11.26
N PHE A 64 6.70 -7.97 -11.31
CA PHE A 64 7.91 -7.62 -12.08
C PHE A 64 9.04 -7.02 -11.25
N PHE A 65 8.76 -6.45 -10.07
CA PHE A 65 9.71 -5.61 -9.34
C PHE A 65 9.73 -5.87 -7.83
N SER A 66 10.71 -5.23 -7.19
CA SER A 66 10.93 -5.11 -5.75
C SER A 66 9.68 -4.72 -4.92
N PRO A 67 9.72 -4.92 -3.59
CA PRO A 67 8.64 -4.57 -2.66
C PRO A 67 8.04 -3.18 -2.90
N GLN A 68 6.72 -3.06 -2.66
CA GLN A 68 6.01 -1.80 -2.81
C GLN A 68 5.98 -1.04 -1.49
N ILE A 69 6.95 -0.16 -1.33
CA ILE A 69 7.09 0.68 -0.14
C ILE A 69 5.92 1.65 -0.01
N VAL A 70 5.34 1.74 1.21
CA VAL A 70 4.21 2.64 1.53
C VAL A 70 4.53 4.10 1.20
N CYS A 71 5.71 4.60 1.58
CA CYS A 71 6.13 5.96 1.29
C CYS A 71 6.07 6.28 -0.21
N VAL A 72 6.64 5.42 -1.05
CA VAL A 72 6.64 5.61 -2.52
C VAL A 72 5.22 5.68 -3.04
N GLU A 73 4.32 4.82 -2.54
CA GLU A 73 2.91 4.83 -2.93
C GLU A 73 2.20 6.12 -2.55
N VAL A 74 2.36 6.57 -1.31
CA VAL A 74 1.78 7.85 -0.86
C VAL A 74 2.32 9.01 -1.67
N THR A 75 3.63 9.05 -1.93
CA THR A 75 4.28 10.15 -2.66
C THR A 75 3.72 10.30 -4.07
N TRP A 76 3.60 9.23 -4.86
CA TRP A 76 3.14 9.36 -6.24
C TRP A 76 1.65 9.74 -6.32
N VAL A 77 0.80 9.17 -5.45
CA VAL A 77 -0.63 9.51 -5.45
C VAL A 77 -0.82 10.97 -5.00
N PHE A 78 -0.11 11.38 -3.95
CA PHE A 78 -0.15 12.75 -3.46
C PHE A 78 0.36 13.75 -4.50
N ALA A 79 1.44 13.42 -5.21
CA ALA A 79 1.98 14.25 -6.28
C ALA A 79 1.00 14.40 -7.45
N LEU A 80 0.17 13.39 -7.74
CA LEU A 80 -0.82 13.40 -8.82
C LEU A 80 -2.05 14.27 -8.49
N LEU A 81 -2.40 14.35 -7.21
CA LEU A 81 -3.61 15.00 -6.69
C LEU A 81 -3.79 16.47 -7.11
N PRO A 82 -2.79 17.38 -6.99
CA PRO A 82 -2.97 18.77 -7.42
C PRO A 82 -3.23 18.88 -8.92
N PHE A 83 -2.61 18.02 -9.74
CA PHE A 83 -2.82 18.02 -11.19
C PHE A 83 -4.24 17.57 -11.55
N GLN A 84 -4.80 16.60 -10.84
CA GLN A 84 -6.18 16.16 -11.04
C GLN A 84 -7.20 17.26 -10.67
N ILE A 85 -6.95 17.99 -9.57
CA ILE A 85 -7.80 19.12 -9.18
C ILE A 85 -7.71 20.25 -10.21
N LEU A 86 -6.50 20.63 -10.63
CA LEU A 86 -6.30 21.65 -11.66
C LEU A 86 -6.98 21.25 -12.97
N LEU A 87 -6.91 19.98 -13.35
CA LEU A 87 -7.58 19.47 -14.54
C LEU A 87 -9.11 19.61 -14.43
N GLY A 88 -9.68 19.27 -13.28
CA GLY A 88 -11.11 19.44 -13.01
C GLY A 88 -11.57 20.90 -13.07
N LEU A 89 -10.76 21.81 -12.53
CA LEU A 89 -11.01 23.26 -12.60
C LEU A 89 -10.92 23.78 -14.04
N PHE A 90 -9.89 23.40 -14.80
CA PHE A 90 -9.77 23.79 -16.21
C PHE A 90 -10.89 23.22 -17.07
N ALA A 91 -11.35 22.01 -16.77
CA ALA A 91 -12.50 21.40 -17.45
C ALA A 91 -13.82 22.12 -17.10
N PHE A 92 -13.89 22.84 -15.97
CA PHE A 92 -15.06 23.64 -15.61
C PHE A 92 -15.07 25.00 -16.34
N GLU A 93 -13.90 25.64 -16.51
CA GLU A 93 -13.77 26.98 -17.12
C GLU A 93 -13.89 26.99 -18.65
N SER A 94 -13.85 25.83 -19.30
CA SER A 94 -13.95 25.73 -20.75
C SER A 94 -15.40 25.94 -21.24
N ASP A 95 -15.80 27.21 -21.36
CA ASP A 95 -17.09 27.64 -21.95
C ASP A 95 -17.19 27.31 -23.46
N GLY A 96 -16.05 27.12 -24.12
CA GLY A 96 -15.99 26.92 -25.58
C GLY A 96 -16.64 25.62 -26.07
N ALA A 97 -16.82 24.62 -25.22
CA ALA A 97 -17.37 23.31 -25.59
C ALA A 97 -18.92 23.30 -25.66
N LEU A 98 -19.59 24.16 -24.88
CA LEU A 98 -21.06 24.20 -24.72
C LEU A 98 -21.82 24.55 -26.01
N ARG A 99 -21.14 25.12 -27.01
CA ARG A 99 -21.75 25.55 -28.28
C ARG A 99 -21.68 24.50 -29.41
N THR A 100 -21.17 23.30 -29.13
CA THR A 100 -20.96 22.26 -30.15
C THR A 100 -21.98 21.12 -30.02
N ARG A 101 -22.06 20.25 -31.05
CA ARG A 101 -22.90 19.04 -31.00
C ARG A 101 -22.43 17.99 -29.97
N PHE A 102 -21.32 18.23 -29.27
CA PHE A 102 -20.66 17.27 -28.39
C PHE A 102 -20.74 17.63 -26.89
N THR A 103 -21.68 18.51 -26.50
CA THR A 103 -21.85 18.94 -25.10
C THR A 103 -21.98 17.77 -24.13
N ALA A 104 -22.77 16.75 -24.47
CA ALA A 104 -22.94 15.57 -23.60
C ALA A 104 -21.64 14.77 -23.39
N ILE A 105 -20.80 14.65 -24.42
CA ILE A 105 -19.51 13.95 -24.32
C ILE A 105 -18.56 14.76 -23.42
N TYR A 106 -18.56 16.08 -23.59
CA TYR A 106 -17.75 16.98 -22.78
C TYR A 106 -18.18 16.97 -21.31
N GLU A 107 -19.49 17.07 -21.02
CA GLU A 107 -20.03 16.97 -19.67
C GLU A 107 -19.69 15.62 -19.01
N ALA A 108 -19.80 14.52 -19.76
CA ALA A 108 -19.38 13.21 -19.28
C ALA A 108 -17.88 13.17 -18.95
N LEU A 109 -17.03 13.77 -19.78
CA LEU A 109 -15.59 13.87 -19.51
C LEU A 109 -15.32 14.70 -18.24
N VAL A 110 -15.97 15.84 -18.06
CA VAL A 110 -15.85 16.69 -16.86
C VAL A 110 -16.24 15.89 -15.61
N ALA A 111 -17.38 15.19 -15.66
CA ALA A 111 -17.85 14.35 -14.55
C ALA A 111 -16.86 13.22 -14.22
N LEU A 112 -16.29 12.56 -15.24
CA LEU A 112 -15.29 11.51 -15.05
C LEU A 112 -13.97 12.04 -14.48
N VAL A 113 -13.50 13.22 -14.92
CA VAL A 113 -12.31 13.88 -14.35
C VAL A 113 -12.52 14.16 -12.86
N TRP A 114 -13.64 14.76 -12.48
CA TRP A 114 -13.96 15.00 -11.06
C TRP A 114 -14.09 13.71 -10.26
N THR A 115 -14.73 12.68 -10.83
CA THR A 115 -14.84 11.36 -10.21
C THR A 115 -13.46 10.77 -9.96
N ASN A 116 -12.55 10.86 -10.93
CA ASN A 116 -11.17 10.38 -10.80
C ASN A 116 -10.42 11.14 -9.70
N SER A 117 -10.54 12.47 -9.66
CA SER A 117 -9.96 13.32 -8.62
C SER A 117 -10.42 12.91 -7.22
N VAL A 118 -11.74 12.67 -7.04
CA VAL A 118 -12.31 12.22 -5.78
C VAL A 118 -11.80 10.83 -5.40
N LEU A 119 -11.72 9.90 -6.35
CA LEU A 119 -11.19 8.55 -6.11
C LEU A 119 -9.72 8.57 -5.67
N VAL A 120 -8.89 9.38 -6.33
CA VAL A 120 -7.47 9.57 -5.98
C VAL A 120 -7.34 10.25 -4.61
N PHE A 121 -8.16 11.26 -4.32
CA PHE A 121 -8.17 11.94 -3.02
C PHE A 121 -8.55 10.99 -1.88
N LEU A 122 -9.66 10.26 -2.01
CA LEU A 122 -10.11 9.30 -0.99
C LEU A 122 -9.09 8.20 -0.78
N TYR A 123 -8.45 7.72 -1.84
CA TYR A 123 -7.35 6.77 -1.73
C TYR A 123 -6.19 7.35 -0.92
N THR A 124 -5.72 8.54 -1.27
CA THR A 124 -4.59 9.23 -0.62
C THR A 124 -4.88 9.47 0.86
N ALA A 125 -6.05 10.02 1.17
CA ALA A 125 -6.48 10.28 2.53
C ALA A 125 -6.57 8.98 3.34
N GLY A 126 -7.11 7.91 2.73
CA GLY A 126 -7.22 6.59 3.34
C GLY A 126 -5.85 5.99 3.68
N ILE A 127 -4.92 5.95 2.72
CA ILE A 127 -3.59 5.36 2.96
C ILE A 127 -2.77 6.17 3.97
N ILE A 128 -2.82 7.51 3.92
CA ILE A 128 -2.14 8.37 4.90
C ILE A 128 -2.72 8.17 6.29
N SER A 129 -4.05 8.14 6.43
CA SER A 129 -4.71 7.92 7.72
C SER A 129 -4.36 6.56 8.32
N LEU A 130 -4.38 5.50 7.49
CA LEU A 130 -4.00 4.16 7.92
C LEU A 130 -2.51 4.09 8.32
N ALA A 131 -1.62 4.74 7.57
CA ALA A 131 -0.19 4.79 7.87
C ALA A 131 0.09 5.54 9.17
N LEU A 132 -0.50 6.72 9.37
CA LEU A 132 -0.34 7.50 10.60
C LEU A 132 -0.89 6.74 11.80
N LEU A 133 -2.10 6.17 11.70
CA LEU A 133 -2.69 5.40 12.79
C LEU A 133 -1.81 4.20 13.15
N THR A 134 -1.26 3.51 12.16
CA THR A 134 -0.33 2.38 12.36
C THR A 134 0.98 2.84 13.01
N GLN A 135 1.53 3.97 12.57
CA GLN A 135 2.75 4.58 13.11
C GLN A 135 2.61 4.93 14.59
N PHE A 136 1.49 5.56 14.96
CA PHE A 136 1.22 5.94 16.34
C PHE A 136 0.86 4.75 17.24
N SER A 137 0.35 3.66 16.66
CA SER A 137 -0.13 2.52 17.45
C SER A 137 0.97 1.51 17.77
N PHE A 138 1.74 1.06 16.78
CA PHE A 138 2.66 -0.07 16.99
C PHE A 138 3.85 -0.19 16.02
N ASP A 139 3.91 0.57 14.91
CA ASP A 139 4.97 0.39 13.89
C ASP A 139 5.56 1.71 13.39
N GLN A 140 6.63 2.18 14.03
CA GLN A 140 7.29 3.44 13.69
C GLN A 140 7.93 3.44 12.27
N GLU A 141 8.25 2.26 11.74
CA GLU A 141 8.93 2.10 10.44
C GLU A 141 7.95 1.80 9.28
N ILE A 142 6.65 2.03 9.49
CA ILE A 142 5.58 1.75 8.53
C ILE A 142 5.83 2.33 7.13
N TRP A 143 6.50 3.49 7.04
CA TRP A 143 6.78 4.18 5.78
C TRP A 143 7.73 3.40 4.87
N ALA A 144 8.65 2.63 5.45
CA ALA A 144 9.61 1.81 4.71
C ALA A 144 9.09 0.39 4.43
N ARG A 145 7.97 -0.01 5.05
CA ARG A 145 7.41 -1.35 4.87
C ARG A 145 6.81 -1.56 3.50
N ASP A 146 6.86 -2.82 3.07
CA ASP A 146 6.14 -3.28 1.90
C ASP A 146 4.64 -3.36 2.20
N ILE A 147 3.85 -2.65 1.42
CA ILE A 147 2.39 -2.58 1.58
C ILE A 147 1.72 -3.94 1.30
N ASP A 148 2.36 -4.79 0.49
CA ASP A 148 1.86 -6.11 0.11
C ASP A 148 2.50 -7.25 0.93
N SER A 149 3.19 -6.92 2.03
CA SER A 149 3.78 -7.91 2.93
C SER A 149 2.71 -8.76 3.61
N SER A 150 3.09 -9.98 3.99
CA SER A 150 2.31 -10.83 4.88
C SER A 150 3.06 -10.97 6.20
N PRO A 151 2.54 -10.48 7.34
CA PRO A 151 1.22 -9.86 7.52
C PRO A 151 1.09 -8.48 6.88
N CYS A 152 -0.15 -8.09 6.56
CA CYS A 152 -0.48 -6.78 6.00
C CYS A 152 -0.16 -5.67 7.02
N PRO A 153 0.49 -4.56 6.61
CA PRO A 153 0.83 -3.46 7.51
C PRO A 153 -0.40 -2.80 8.15
N PHE A 154 -1.58 -2.91 7.52
CA PHE A 154 -2.82 -2.30 7.97
C PHE A 154 -3.82 -3.35 8.47
N PRO A 155 -3.76 -3.76 9.75
CA PRO A 155 -4.76 -4.65 10.34
C PRO A 155 -6.06 -3.88 10.59
N PHE A 156 -6.90 -3.77 9.56
CA PHE A 156 -8.15 -3.00 9.60
C PHE A 156 -9.04 -3.25 10.85
N PRO A 157 -9.20 -4.48 11.34
CA PRO A 157 -9.97 -4.72 12.56
C PRO A 157 -9.36 -4.04 13.79
N VAL A 158 -8.03 -4.05 13.92
CA VAL A 158 -7.31 -3.40 15.02
C VAL A 158 -7.44 -1.89 14.89
N LEU A 159 -7.24 -1.36 13.68
CA LEU A 159 -7.33 0.07 13.41
C LEU A 159 -8.74 0.63 13.68
N LEU A 160 -9.80 -0.13 13.39
CA LEU A 160 -11.17 0.26 13.73
C LEU A 160 -11.41 0.36 15.25
N VAL A 161 -10.84 -0.56 16.04
CA VAL A 161 -10.95 -0.53 17.50
C VAL A 161 -10.27 0.73 18.07
N TYR A 162 -9.12 1.11 17.52
CA TYR A 162 -8.41 2.33 17.92
C TYR A 162 -9.12 3.61 17.48
N ALA A 163 -9.62 3.66 16.24
CA ALA A 163 -10.31 4.84 15.72
C ALA A 163 -11.69 5.06 16.36
N PHE A 164 -12.38 3.98 16.74
CA PHE A 164 -13.73 4.03 17.30
C PHE A 164 -13.81 3.17 18.58
N PRO A 165 -13.35 3.67 19.73
CA PRO A 165 -13.32 2.89 20.98
C PRO A 165 -14.73 2.42 21.41
N PHE A 166 -15.78 3.16 21.05
CA PHE A 166 -17.17 2.76 21.32
C PHE A 166 -17.63 1.56 20.49
N ALA A 167 -17.08 1.37 19.29
CA ALA A 167 -17.39 0.24 18.42
C ALA A 167 -16.63 -1.04 18.82
N ALA A 168 -15.60 -0.92 19.65
CA ALA A 168 -14.77 -2.04 20.11
C ALA A 168 -15.58 -3.19 20.76
N LYS A 169 -16.73 -2.87 21.37
CA LYS A 169 -17.64 -3.86 21.96
C LYS A 169 -18.20 -4.85 20.92
N TYR A 170 -18.38 -4.40 19.68
CA TYR A 170 -18.90 -5.23 18.58
C TYR A 170 -17.81 -6.03 17.88
N PHE A 171 -16.57 -5.52 17.93
CA PHE A 171 -15.40 -6.18 17.38
C PHE A 171 -14.60 -6.88 18.49
N ARG A 172 -15.23 -7.79 19.24
CA ARG A 172 -14.48 -8.80 20.00
C ARG A 172 -13.82 -9.74 18.99
N GLY A 173 -12.65 -9.34 18.50
CA GLY A 173 -11.81 -10.19 17.67
C GLY A 173 -11.61 -11.51 18.40
N THR A 174 -11.94 -12.62 17.75
CA THR A 174 -11.37 -13.90 18.14
C THR A 174 -9.86 -13.70 18.22
N PRO A 175 -9.21 -13.99 19.36
CA PRO A 175 -7.76 -13.89 19.43
C PRO A 175 -7.21 -14.66 18.24
N VAL A 176 -6.30 -14.03 17.50
CA VAL A 176 -5.59 -14.69 16.40
C VAL A 176 -4.79 -15.81 17.05
N GLU A 177 -5.44 -16.95 17.19
CA GLU A 177 -4.85 -18.18 17.64
C GLU A 177 -3.79 -18.48 16.60
N SER A 178 -2.54 -18.30 17.02
CA SER A 178 -1.34 -18.52 16.23
C SER A 178 -1.31 -19.99 15.81
N ARG A 179 -2.07 -20.33 14.76
CA ARG A 179 -2.11 -21.64 14.12
C ARG A 179 -0.72 -21.88 13.53
N GLY A 180 0.13 -22.55 14.29
CA GLY A 180 1.45 -22.96 13.80
C GLY A 180 2.56 -23.10 14.82
N ALA A 181 2.31 -22.99 16.14
CA ALA A 181 3.22 -23.58 17.11
C ALA A 181 2.73 -25.00 17.42
N PRO A 182 3.47 -26.07 17.06
CA PRO A 182 3.17 -27.40 17.59
C PRO A 182 3.11 -27.33 19.11
N ALA A 183 2.23 -28.13 19.73
CA ALA A 183 1.88 -28.17 21.14
C ALA A 183 3.04 -28.56 22.08
N THR A 184 4.12 -27.79 22.05
CA THR A 184 5.25 -27.75 22.97
C THR A 184 5.58 -26.28 23.27
N ALA A 185 4.54 -25.46 23.42
CA ALA A 185 4.68 -24.10 23.93
C ALA A 185 5.13 -24.18 25.40
N THR A 186 6.44 -24.26 25.59
CA THR A 186 7.10 -23.87 26.83
C THR A 186 6.61 -22.46 27.16
N HIS A 187 5.76 -22.35 28.16
CA HIS A 187 5.33 -21.09 28.73
C HIS A 187 6.56 -20.35 29.26
N TYR A 188 7.07 -19.39 28.48
CA TYR A 188 8.12 -18.49 28.95
C TYR A 188 7.46 -17.48 29.90
N CYS A 189 7.55 -17.72 31.21
CA CYS A 189 7.13 -16.75 32.21
C CYS A 189 8.13 -15.60 32.24
N VAL A 190 7.63 -14.36 32.14
CA VAL A 190 8.42 -13.13 32.25
C VAL A 190 8.94 -13.02 33.69
N PRO A 191 10.18 -12.52 33.93
CA PRO A 191 10.68 -12.31 35.29
C PRO A 191 9.73 -11.42 36.09
N GLY A 192 9.19 -11.97 37.20
CA GLY A 192 8.19 -11.33 38.05
C GLY A 192 6.82 -12.00 38.09
N CYS A 193 6.55 -13.01 37.24
CA CYS A 193 5.31 -13.79 37.33
C CYS A 193 5.36 -14.90 38.40
N SER A 194 4.30 -15.01 39.22
CA SER A 194 4.06 -16.14 40.13
C SER A 194 3.49 -17.36 39.40
N CYS A 195 4.22 -17.88 38.41
CA CYS A 195 3.87 -19.13 37.76
C CYS A 195 4.22 -20.31 38.70
N HIS A 196 3.27 -21.24 38.90
CA HIS A 196 3.46 -22.39 39.80
C HIS A 196 4.48 -23.42 39.27
N THR A 197 4.79 -23.38 37.99
CA THR A 197 5.76 -24.25 37.32
C THR A 197 6.93 -23.41 36.83
N LYS A 198 7.94 -23.22 37.67
CA LYS A 198 9.26 -22.80 37.20
C LYS A 198 9.86 -23.99 36.45
N PRO A 199 10.33 -23.83 35.20
CA PRO A 199 11.15 -24.85 34.58
C PRO A 199 12.38 -25.04 35.45
N THR A 200 12.54 -26.24 35.99
CA THR A 200 13.74 -26.65 36.71
C THR A 200 14.89 -26.52 35.72
N GLU A 201 15.85 -25.66 36.02
CA GLU A 201 17.12 -25.63 35.29
C GLU A 201 17.73 -27.01 35.41
N VAL A 202 17.58 -27.82 34.35
CA VAL A 202 18.35 -29.05 34.20
C VAL A 202 19.76 -28.60 33.91
N VAL A 203 20.54 -28.43 34.97
CA VAL A 203 22.00 -28.41 34.92
C VAL A 203 22.41 -29.82 34.53
N GLU A 204 22.37 -30.11 33.23
CA GLU A 204 22.78 -31.41 32.68
C GLU A 204 24.30 -31.48 32.65
N GLY A 205 24.86 -31.85 33.80
CA GLY A 205 26.20 -32.36 33.90
C GLY A 205 26.25 -33.81 33.42
N THR A 206 27.02 -34.03 32.35
CA THR A 206 27.81 -35.25 32.05
C THR A 206 27.09 -36.59 31.84
N ASN A 207 27.04 -37.08 30.58
CA ASN A 207 27.86 -38.20 30.07
C ASN A 207 27.16 -39.00 28.94
N TYR A 208 27.89 -39.13 27.82
CA TYR A 208 27.94 -40.24 26.84
C TYR A 208 26.74 -41.20 26.69
N MET A 209 26.12 -41.23 25.51
CA MET A 209 26.33 -42.32 24.54
C MET A 209 25.74 -42.01 23.15
N GLU A 210 26.65 -41.97 22.20
CA GLU A 210 26.59 -42.33 20.77
C GLU A 210 25.27 -42.92 20.24
N GLY A 211 24.57 -42.11 19.43
CA GLY A 211 23.45 -42.55 18.59
C GLY A 211 23.49 -41.80 17.26
N THR A 212 23.94 -42.48 16.21
CA THR A 212 24.06 -42.01 14.84
C THR A 212 22.71 -41.63 14.24
N HIS A 213 22.28 -40.39 14.45
CA HIS A 213 21.27 -39.76 13.60
C HIS A 213 21.87 -38.50 13.00
N SER A 214 22.02 -38.52 11.67
CA SER A 214 22.48 -37.42 10.82
C SER A 214 21.54 -36.21 10.96
N SER A 215 21.82 -35.37 11.94
CA SER A 215 21.30 -34.02 12.05
C SER A 215 22.17 -33.10 11.21
N ILE A 216 21.62 -32.61 10.11
CA ILE A 216 22.23 -31.49 9.38
C ILE A 216 22.22 -30.31 10.36
N PRO A 217 23.39 -29.78 10.77
CA PRO A 217 23.42 -28.67 11.70
C PRO A 217 22.86 -27.42 11.01
N ILE A 218 21.68 -26.98 11.45
CA ILE A 218 21.14 -25.68 11.09
C ILE A 218 22.06 -24.64 11.75
N ARG A 219 22.98 -24.08 10.96
CA ARG A 219 23.82 -22.95 11.36
C ARG A 219 22.91 -21.74 11.58
N VAL A 220 22.65 -21.41 12.84
CA VAL A 220 22.07 -20.11 13.20
C VAL A 220 23.16 -19.06 12.99
N PRO A 221 22.97 -18.06 12.10
CA PRO A 221 23.95 -17.00 11.90
C PRO A 221 24.17 -16.27 13.23
N THR A 222 25.39 -16.35 13.76
CA THR A 222 25.79 -15.59 14.94
C THR A 222 25.78 -14.10 14.60
N ALA A 223 25.44 -13.26 15.58
CA ALA A 223 25.22 -11.82 15.44
C ALA A 223 26.40 -11.03 14.83
N MET A 224 27.56 -11.66 14.68
CA MET A 224 28.75 -11.07 14.07
C MET A 224 28.68 -11.00 12.54
N GLU A 225 27.85 -11.82 11.88
CA GLU A 225 27.81 -11.90 10.40
C GLU A 225 26.85 -10.89 9.74
N ARG A 226 26.00 -10.19 10.54
CA ARG A 226 25.06 -9.16 10.03
C ARG A 226 25.70 -7.82 9.64
N ARG A 227 26.98 -7.58 9.94
CA ARG A 227 27.60 -6.27 9.68
C ARG A 227 28.21 -6.11 8.28
N ASN A 228 28.26 -7.17 7.47
CA ASN A 228 28.93 -7.11 6.15
C ASN A 228 27.98 -6.98 4.95
N VAL A 229 26.67 -6.82 5.16
CA VAL A 229 25.72 -6.52 4.08
C VAL A 229 25.22 -5.08 4.19
N MET A 230 26.16 -4.14 4.31
CA MET A 230 25.92 -2.73 4.04
C MET A 230 26.69 -2.39 2.77
N ILE A 231 26.12 -2.77 1.63
CA ILE A 231 26.63 -2.37 0.32
C ILE A 231 26.42 -0.86 0.21
N CYS A 232 27.52 -0.12 0.36
CA CYS A 232 27.63 1.26 -0.06
C CYS A 232 27.36 1.33 -1.56
N VAL A 233 26.18 1.80 -1.94
CA VAL A 233 25.95 2.34 -3.29
C VAL A 233 26.46 3.78 -3.27
N THR A 234 27.75 3.94 -3.54
CA THR A 234 28.34 5.26 -3.81
C THR A 234 27.76 5.80 -5.12
N LEU A 235 27.07 6.93 -5.01
CA LEU A 235 26.59 7.77 -6.10
C LEU A 235 27.80 8.25 -6.92
N GLY A 236 27.92 7.79 -8.16
CA GLY A 236 28.86 8.34 -9.13
C GLY A 236 28.36 9.68 -9.64
N HIS A 237 28.97 10.76 -9.14
CA HIS A 237 28.81 12.12 -9.64
C HIS A 237 29.61 12.23 -10.95
N MET A 238 28.95 12.13 -12.11
CA MET A 238 29.55 12.54 -13.39
C MET A 238 29.25 14.02 -13.61
N THR A 239 30.30 14.83 -13.57
CA THR A 239 30.35 16.17 -14.15
C THR A 239 30.96 16.03 -15.53
N GLY A 240 30.27 16.57 -16.52
CA GLY A 240 30.68 16.71 -17.92
C GLY A 240 29.79 17.77 -18.54
#